data_AF-A0A2M6Z7A1-F1
#
_entry.id   AF-A0A2M6Z7A1-F1
#
_cell.length_a   1.000
_cell.length_b   1.000
_cell.length_c   1.000
_cell.angle_alpha   90.00
_cell.angle_beta   90.00
_cell.angle_gamma   90.00
#
_symmetry.space_group_name_H-M   'P 1'
#
loop_
_entity.id
_entity.type
_entity.pdbx_description
1 polymer ?
#
loop_
_entity_poly.entity_id
_entity_poly.type
_entity_poly.pdbx_seq_one_letter_code
_entity_poly.pdbx_strand_id
1 'polypeptide(L)'
;MNKSFWSTVSVILFIMGLAPAILADTIPDEWLVFAGSPREVYFQRVIRAAELRGDIAGVNHMKELAAAPPAIPPDLTSDMSRYYPDFAATYSELQTRVKEAITYKEHKAVDQWRVDEAEADLQLVAFELQKGQRASTSFMEKYLHDAAWALNHHIVVQLRIAKPAPPPPSPLPPTADITVTPSQILRGDCAMLTWQTTNATEALINNEAVSTSGSRKVCPEENTNYLLVANGPGGRADDQANLIVTLPPPHHFRIHFDFDEWAIRNDALDTMSKIATLMREYPEMQMTVEGHTDAKGTDDYNMSLGERRAKSVLDYFLAHYGLDPSRFSLISKGESEPLVSNVTIDGKDNPEGRAYNRRAEFIEKR
;
A
#
# COMPACT_ATOMS: atom_id res chain seq x y z
N MET A 1 49.56 15.74 49.58
CA MET A 1 50.57 14.66 49.43
C MET A 1 51.76 15.21 48.64
N ASN A 2 53.00 14.90 49.05
CA ASN A 2 54.20 15.59 48.54
C ASN A 2 54.77 14.93 47.27
N LYS A 3 55.42 15.72 46.40
CA LYS A 3 55.91 15.36 45.04
C LYS A 3 56.78 14.09 44.99
N SER A 4 57.51 13.80 46.05
CA SER A 4 58.36 12.59 46.17
C SER A 4 57.54 11.30 46.22
N PHE A 5 56.31 11.32 46.77
CA PHE A 5 55.51 10.12 46.97
C PHE A 5 55.05 9.49 45.64
N TRP A 6 54.68 10.32 44.66
CA TRP A 6 54.17 9.84 43.37
C TRP A 6 55.26 9.43 42.38
N SER A 7 56.44 10.05 42.44
CA SER A 7 57.61 9.62 41.66
C SER A 7 58.02 8.18 42.02
N THR A 8 57.98 7.83 43.30
CA THR A 8 58.32 6.48 43.76
C THR A 8 57.22 5.45 43.39
N VAL A 9 55.95 5.85 43.41
CA VAL A 9 54.82 4.99 43.01
C VAL A 9 54.85 4.68 41.51
N SER A 10 55.18 5.65 40.65
CA SER A 10 55.32 5.42 39.20
C SER A 10 56.47 4.47 38.85
N VAL A 11 57.59 4.54 39.58
CA VAL A 11 58.73 3.61 39.36
C VAL A 11 58.41 2.20 39.87
N ILE A 12 57.71 2.08 41.01
CA ILE A 12 57.34 0.78 41.59
C ILE A 12 56.29 0.05 40.74
N LEU A 13 55.29 0.75 40.20
CA LEU A 13 54.28 0.15 39.33
C LEU A 13 54.84 -0.29 37.97
N PHE A 14 55.85 0.42 37.45
CA PHE A 14 56.56 0.09 36.22
C PHE A 14 57.43 -1.18 36.34
N ILE A 15 57.89 -1.53 37.55
CA ILE A 15 58.63 -2.76 37.83
C ILE A 15 57.70 -3.99 37.95
N MET A 16 56.42 -3.79 38.28
CA MET A 16 55.46 -4.87 38.55
C MET A 16 54.67 -5.38 37.33
N GLY A 17 54.93 -4.88 36.12
CA GLY A 17 54.27 -5.37 34.90
C GLY A 17 52.76 -5.11 34.83
N LEU A 18 52.24 -4.24 35.69
CA LEU A 18 50.88 -3.72 35.57
C LEU A 18 50.87 -2.69 34.44
N ALA A 19 49.99 -2.89 33.47
CA ALA A 19 49.83 -1.98 32.34
C ALA A 19 49.67 -0.52 32.83
N PRO A 20 50.32 0.47 32.18
CA PRO A 20 50.14 1.90 32.48
C PRO A 20 48.67 2.36 32.45
N ALA A 21 47.80 1.56 31.81
CA ALA A 21 46.39 1.82 31.58
C ALA A 21 45.51 1.92 32.84
N ILE A 22 45.91 1.37 34.01
CA ILE A 22 45.10 1.57 35.24
C ILE A 22 45.30 2.99 35.82
N LEU A 23 46.41 3.67 35.52
CA LEU A 23 46.65 5.03 36.00
C LEU A 23 46.15 6.12 35.03
N ALA A 24 46.06 5.85 33.73
CA ALA A 24 45.68 6.84 32.72
C ALA A 24 44.28 7.46 32.95
N ASP A 25 43.33 6.68 33.50
CA ASP A 25 41.98 7.19 33.83
C ASP A 25 41.92 8.06 35.11
N THR A 26 43.03 8.19 35.85
CA THR A 26 43.07 8.88 37.15
C THR A 26 44.03 10.07 37.23
N ILE A 27 44.80 10.33 36.17
CA ILE A 27 45.76 11.44 36.12
C ILE A 27 45.14 12.58 35.28
N PRO A 28 44.96 13.79 35.84
CA PRO A 28 44.50 14.94 35.06
C PRO A 28 45.47 15.27 33.92
N ASP A 29 44.96 15.59 32.74
CA ASP A 29 45.72 15.88 31.51
C ASP A 29 46.90 16.86 31.70
N GLU A 30 46.79 17.74 32.69
CA GLU A 30 47.78 18.75 33.10
C GLU A 30 49.12 18.14 33.57
N TRP A 31 49.13 16.86 33.97
CA TRP A 31 50.30 16.16 34.53
C TRP A 31 51.02 15.23 33.53
N LEU A 32 50.47 15.04 32.33
CA LEU A 32 51.12 14.34 31.21
C LEU A 32 52.31 15.12 30.61
N VAL A 33 52.47 16.39 30.98
CA VAL A 33 53.43 17.34 30.38
C VAL A 33 54.91 17.04 30.69
N PHE A 34 55.22 16.13 31.62
CA PHE A 34 56.61 15.81 31.99
C PHE A 34 57.20 14.57 31.29
N ALA A 35 56.49 13.93 30.36
CA ALA A 35 56.92 12.71 29.70
C ALA A 35 56.60 12.71 28.18
N GLY A 36 57.32 13.52 27.40
CA GLY A 36 57.22 13.49 25.93
C GLY A 36 55.80 13.73 25.38
N SER A 37 55.59 13.48 24.09
CA SER A 37 54.22 13.44 23.56
C SER A 37 53.48 12.19 24.08
N PRO A 38 52.14 12.19 24.22
CA PRO A 38 51.39 11.00 24.64
C PRO A 38 51.73 9.76 23.78
N ARG A 39 51.98 9.96 22.48
CA ARG A 39 52.40 8.95 21.52
C ARG A 39 53.78 8.36 21.82
N GLU A 40 54.74 9.21 22.21
CA GLU A 40 56.11 8.77 22.52
C GLU A 40 56.14 7.78 23.69
N VAL A 41 55.23 7.93 24.67
CA VAL A 41 55.09 7.01 25.80
C VAL A 41 54.78 5.58 25.34
N TYR A 42 53.93 5.40 24.33
CA TYR A 42 53.54 4.07 23.83
C TYR A 42 54.65 3.41 23.01
N PHE A 43 55.47 4.23 22.32
CA PHE A 43 56.64 3.75 21.60
C PHE A 43 57.81 3.37 22.53
N GLN A 44 57.86 3.85 23.78
CA GLN A 44 58.94 3.50 24.71
C GLN A 44 59.09 1.99 24.93
N ARG A 45 57.98 1.23 24.88
CA ARG A 45 58.03 -0.24 25.03
C ARG A 45 58.84 -0.91 23.94
N VAL A 46 58.58 -0.56 22.69
CA VAL A 46 59.27 -1.13 21.51
C VAL A 46 60.70 -0.60 21.41
N ILE A 47 60.94 0.67 21.77
CA ILE A 47 62.28 1.26 21.88
C ILE A 47 63.13 0.50 22.90
N ARG A 48 62.64 0.31 24.12
CA ARG A 48 63.37 -0.41 25.17
C ARG A 48 63.64 -1.87 24.79
N ALA A 49 62.70 -2.50 24.09
CA ALA A 49 62.92 -3.86 23.59
C ALA A 49 64.05 -3.92 22.55
N ALA A 50 64.17 -2.92 21.67
CA ALA A 50 65.28 -2.80 20.74
C ALA A 50 66.61 -2.50 21.48
N GLU A 51 66.60 -1.63 22.49
CA GLU A 51 67.78 -1.35 23.34
C GLU A 51 68.32 -2.60 24.03
N LEU A 52 67.44 -3.43 24.62
CA LEU A 52 67.82 -4.69 25.27
C LEU A 52 68.43 -5.71 24.31
N ARG A 53 68.10 -5.62 23.00
CA ARG A 53 68.71 -6.44 21.95
C ARG A 53 70.00 -5.84 21.38
N GLY A 54 70.39 -4.63 21.79
CA GLY A 54 71.50 -3.89 21.20
C GLY A 54 71.23 -3.37 19.78
N ASP A 55 69.96 -3.27 19.38
CA ASP A 55 69.55 -2.85 18.04
C ASP A 55 69.49 -1.31 17.91
N ILE A 56 70.65 -0.68 17.78
CA ILE A 56 70.77 0.79 17.69
C ILE A 56 69.96 1.36 16.52
N ALA A 57 69.91 0.66 15.39
CA ALA A 57 69.16 1.11 14.21
C ALA A 57 67.64 1.12 14.47
N GLY A 58 67.11 0.07 15.12
CA GLY A 58 65.70 0.02 15.51
C GLY A 58 65.34 1.03 16.58
N VAL A 59 66.23 1.28 17.54
CA VAL A 59 66.05 2.33 18.55
C VAL A 59 65.87 3.70 17.90
N ASN A 60 66.73 4.06 16.94
CA ASN A 60 66.62 5.34 16.24
C ASN A 60 65.36 5.41 15.38
N HIS A 61 65.05 4.35 14.63
CA HIS A 61 63.85 4.29 13.79
C HIS A 61 62.55 4.46 14.59
N MET A 62 62.42 3.75 15.71
CA MET A 62 61.22 3.85 16.55
C MET A 62 61.12 5.21 17.26
N LYS A 63 62.25 5.85 17.61
CA LYS A 63 62.27 7.23 18.14
C LYS A 63 61.80 8.26 17.10
N GLU A 64 62.21 8.09 15.84
CA GLU A 64 61.76 8.94 14.74
C GLU A 64 60.24 8.81 14.51
N LEU A 65 59.72 7.57 14.47
CA LEU A 65 58.28 7.32 14.32
C LEU A 65 57.45 7.82 15.52
N ALA A 66 58.00 7.75 16.73
CA ALA A 66 57.37 8.28 17.93
C ALA A 66 57.19 9.80 17.90
N ALA A 67 58.11 10.52 17.26
CA ALA A 67 58.07 11.98 17.10
C ALA A 67 57.23 12.44 15.90
N ALA A 68 56.92 11.54 14.96
CA ALA A 68 56.10 11.81 13.78
C ALA A 68 54.60 11.58 14.04
N PRO A 69 53.68 12.16 13.24
CA PRO A 69 52.25 11.82 13.26
C PRO A 69 52.01 10.33 12.99
N PRO A 70 50.85 9.78 13.43
CA PRO A 70 50.43 8.41 13.11
C PRO A 70 50.58 8.07 11.64
N ALA A 71 51.32 7.00 11.37
CA ALA A 71 51.63 6.53 10.04
C ALA A 71 51.19 5.07 9.88
N ILE A 72 50.68 4.75 8.70
CA ILE A 72 50.32 3.38 8.37
C ILE A 72 51.63 2.56 8.32
N PRO A 73 51.73 1.44 9.06
CA PRO A 73 52.89 0.55 8.96
C PRO A 73 53.12 0.11 7.51
N PRO A 74 54.38 -0.04 7.05
CA PRO A 74 54.66 -0.38 5.66
C PRO A 74 54.23 -1.81 5.31
N ASP A 75 53.99 -2.05 4.02
CA ASP A 75 53.69 -3.40 3.52
C ASP A 75 54.93 -4.31 3.66
N LEU A 76 54.69 -5.59 3.93
CA LEU A 76 55.76 -6.60 3.90
C LEU A 76 56.16 -6.90 2.45
N THR A 77 57.44 -7.19 2.22
CA THR A 77 57.92 -7.54 0.87
C THR A 77 57.38 -8.90 0.42
N SER A 78 57.30 -9.11 -0.89
CA SER A 78 56.81 -10.37 -1.48
C SER A 78 57.61 -11.60 -1.03
N ASP A 79 58.91 -11.46 -0.82
CA ASP A 79 59.77 -12.52 -0.29
C ASP A 79 59.40 -12.87 1.16
N MET A 80 59.10 -11.88 2.00
CA MET A 80 58.73 -12.11 3.40
C MET A 80 57.36 -12.78 3.51
N SER A 81 56.39 -12.37 2.70
CA SER A 81 55.09 -13.03 2.61
C SER A 81 55.19 -14.49 2.14
N ARG A 82 56.22 -14.84 1.36
CA ARG A 82 56.50 -16.23 0.94
C ARG A 82 57.12 -17.06 2.06
N TYR A 83 58.05 -16.50 2.84
CA TYR A 83 58.72 -17.24 3.92
C TYR A 83 57.87 -17.39 5.19
N TYR A 84 56.97 -16.43 5.47
CA TYR A 84 56.14 -16.38 6.67
C TYR A 84 54.66 -16.07 6.35
N PRO A 85 53.95 -16.95 5.63
CA PRO A 85 52.61 -16.65 5.11
C PRO A 85 51.57 -16.37 6.20
N ASP A 86 51.57 -17.13 7.29
CA ASP A 86 50.61 -16.96 8.38
C ASP A 86 50.82 -15.61 9.10
N PHE A 87 52.08 -15.27 9.36
CA PHE A 87 52.45 -13.98 9.95
C PHE A 87 52.12 -12.81 9.03
N ALA A 88 52.36 -12.95 7.72
CA ALA A 88 52.04 -11.91 6.75
C ALA A 88 50.53 -11.67 6.64
N ALA A 89 49.71 -12.72 6.72
CA ALA A 89 48.26 -12.59 6.75
C ALA A 89 47.78 -11.85 8.01
N THR A 90 48.27 -12.25 9.20
CA THR A 90 47.94 -11.56 10.46
C THR A 90 48.42 -10.11 10.46
N TYR A 91 49.64 -9.85 10.00
CA TYR A 91 50.18 -8.50 9.88
C TYR A 91 49.31 -7.62 8.97
N SER A 92 48.94 -8.11 7.77
CA SER A 92 48.12 -7.35 6.82
C SER A 92 46.71 -7.06 7.34
N GLU A 93 46.11 -8.00 8.07
CA GLU A 93 44.84 -7.78 8.76
C GLU A 93 44.97 -6.66 9.81
N LEU A 94 45.98 -6.74 10.67
CA LEU A 94 46.21 -5.74 11.72
C LEU A 94 46.58 -4.36 11.14
N GLN A 95 47.40 -4.32 10.09
CA GLN A 95 47.77 -3.10 9.37
C GLN A 95 46.53 -2.43 8.76
N THR A 96 45.60 -3.20 8.19
CA THR A 96 44.33 -2.68 7.67
C THR A 96 43.51 -2.04 8.79
N ARG A 97 43.44 -2.70 9.95
CA ARG A 97 42.72 -2.19 11.13
C ARG A 97 43.37 -0.91 11.70
N VAL A 98 44.71 -0.84 11.74
CA VAL A 98 45.43 0.39 12.12
C VAL A 98 45.15 1.52 11.12
N LYS A 99 45.18 1.24 9.81
CA LYS A 99 44.85 2.21 8.77
C LYS A 99 43.43 2.78 8.93
N GLU A 100 42.43 1.92 9.13
CA GLU A 100 41.05 2.34 9.38
C GLU A 100 40.97 3.24 10.62
N ALA A 101 41.62 2.84 11.72
CA ALA A 101 41.62 3.60 12.96
C ALA A 101 42.30 4.98 12.82
N ILE A 102 43.45 5.07 12.15
CA ILE A 102 44.15 6.36 11.90
C ILE A 102 43.30 7.30 11.04
N THR A 103 42.55 6.76 10.07
CA THR A 103 41.75 7.58 9.14
C THR A 103 40.37 8.00 9.68
N TYR A 104 39.91 7.40 10.78
CA TYR A 104 38.58 7.66 11.32
C TYR A 104 38.53 8.99 12.11
N LYS A 105 37.81 9.98 11.58
CA LYS A 105 37.77 11.36 12.11
C LYS A 105 37.04 11.52 13.45
N GLU A 106 36.19 10.57 13.84
CA GLU A 106 35.44 10.64 15.11
C GLU A 106 36.11 9.85 16.25
N HIS A 107 37.35 9.39 16.04
CA HIS A 107 38.12 8.67 17.06
C HIS A 107 38.36 9.58 18.26
N LYS A 108 37.87 9.17 19.44
CA LYS A 108 38.08 9.93 20.68
C LYS A 108 39.53 9.78 21.12
N ALA A 109 40.10 10.85 21.70
CA ALA A 109 41.46 10.85 22.24
C ALA A 109 41.72 9.69 23.23
N VAL A 110 40.69 9.24 23.96
CA VAL A 110 40.74 8.11 24.92
C VAL A 110 41.12 6.79 24.28
N ASP A 111 40.89 6.62 22.97
CA ASP A 111 41.21 5.38 22.25
C ASP A 111 42.44 5.52 21.34
N GLN A 112 43.03 6.72 21.25
CA GLN A 112 44.19 6.97 20.38
C GLN A 112 45.42 6.18 20.83
N TRP A 113 45.60 5.98 22.13
CA TRP A 113 46.75 5.25 22.67
C TRP A 113 46.84 3.80 22.20
N ARG A 114 45.70 3.13 22.01
CA ARG A 114 45.64 1.75 21.52
C ARG A 114 46.05 1.66 20.06
N VAL A 115 45.70 2.70 19.27
CA VAL A 115 46.11 2.82 17.87
C VAL A 115 47.61 3.07 17.80
N ASP A 116 48.13 3.98 18.62
CA ASP A 116 49.58 4.24 18.70
C ASP A 116 50.36 3.00 19.17
N GLU A 117 49.81 2.22 20.11
CA GLU A 117 50.42 0.97 20.59
C GLU A 117 50.44 -0.12 19.52
N ALA A 118 49.32 -0.34 18.82
CA ALA A 118 49.26 -1.29 17.72
C ALA A 118 50.13 -0.86 16.53
N GLU A 119 50.17 0.43 16.22
CA GLU A 119 51.07 0.99 15.22
C GLU A 119 52.53 0.71 15.59
N ALA A 120 52.94 1.01 16.82
CA ALA A 120 54.30 0.81 17.29
C ALA A 120 54.76 -0.65 17.16
N ASP A 121 53.89 -1.60 17.51
CA ASP A 121 54.18 -3.03 17.39
C ASP A 121 54.32 -3.48 15.93
N LEU A 122 53.43 -3.03 15.05
CA LEU A 122 53.50 -3.37 13.63
C LEU A 122 54.71 -2.73 12.94
N GLN A 123 55.03 -1.47 13.25
CA GLN A 123 56.23 -0.79 12.75
C GLN A 123 57.50 -1.53 13.17
N LEU A 124 57.57 -2.00 14.42
CA LEU A 124 58.69 -2.79 14.90
C LEU A 124 58.80 -4.14 14.17
N VAL A 125 57.68 -4.85 13.97
CA VAL A 125 57.66 -6.12 13.23
C VAL A 125 58.12 -5.91 11.78
N ALA A 126 57.63 -4.86 11.12
CA ALA A 126 58.01 -4.54 9.74
C ALA A 126 59.50 -4.20 9.62
N PHE A 127 60.01 -3.39 10.55
CA PHE A 127 61.41 -3.02 10.58
C PHE A 127 62.34 -4.23 10.74
N GLU A 128 62.02 -5.15 11.65
CA GLU A 128 62.82 -6.36 11.86
C GLU A 128 62.77 -7.31 10.66
N LEU A 129 61.61 -7.43 10.01
CA LEU A 129 61.48 -8.22 8.79
C LEU A 129 62.26 -7.63 7.60
N GLN A 130 62.36 -6.30 7.52
CA GLN A 130 63.07 -5.61 6.44
C GLN A 130 64.60 -5.72 6.52
N LYS A 131 65.17 -6.01 7.70
CA LYS A 131 66.64 -6.20 7.85
C LYS A 131 67.19 -7.44 7.13
N GLY A 132 66.32 -8.29 6.56
CA GLY A 132 66.73 -9.49 5.83
C GLY A 132 67.39 -10.57 6.70
N GLN A 133 67.51 -10.35 8.01
CA GLN A 133 67.86 -11.37 8.99
C GLN A 133 66.57 -12.09 9.43
N ARG A 134 66.64 -13.39 9.68
CA ARG A 134 65.48 -14.16 10.15
C ARG A 134 65.06 -13.62 11.52
N ALA A 135 64.01 -12.80 11.56
CA ALA A 135 63.35 -12.43 12.81
C ALA A 135 62.89 -13.69 13.54
N SER A 136 63.03 -13.72 14.86
CA SER A 136 62.54 -14.85 15.65
C SER A 136 61.02 -14.98 15.50
N THR A 137 60.50 -16.19 15.31
CA THR A 137 59.05 -16.42 15.25
C THR A 137 58.38 -16.00 16.57
N SER A 138 59.03 -16.27 17.71
CA SER A 138 58.55 -15.83 19.03
C SER A 138 58.48 -14.32 19.19
N PHE A 139 59.35 -13.59 18.47
CA PHE A 139 59.30 -12.14 18.44
C PHE A 139 58.08 -11.66 17.66
N MET A 140 57.89 -12.18 16.45
CA MET A 140 56.74 -11.82 15.60
C MET A 140 55.40 -12.16 16.27
N GLU A 141 55.28 -13.36 16.85
CA GLU A 141 54.08 -13.79 17.59
C GLU A 141 53.74 -12.83 18.72
N LYS A 142 54.73 -12.44 19.53
CA LYS A 142 54.52 -11.54 20.65
C LYS A 142 53.95 -10.19 20.20
N TYR A 143 54.60 -9.52 19.23
CA TYR A 143 54.21 -8.17 18.86
C TYR A 143 52.93 -8.12 18.01
N LEU A 144 52.65 -9.15 17.19
CA LEU A 144 51.35 -9.25 16.53
C LEU A 144 50.22 -9.54 17.52
N HIS A 145 50.49 -10.34 18.57
CA HIS A 145 49.53 -10.59 19.64
C HIS A 145 49.24 -9.31 20.44
N ASP A 146 50.28 -8.55 20.81
CA ASP A 146 50.15 -7.28 21.53
C ASP A 146 49.34 -6.26 20.69
N ALA A 147 49.62 -6.15 19.37
CA ALA A 147 48.87 -5.31 18.45
C ALA A 147 47.39 -5.74 18.32
N ALA A 148 47.13 -7.05 18.22
CA ALA A 148 45.77 -7.59 18.16
C ALA A 148 44.99 -7.32 19.45
N TRP A 149 45.64 -7.45 20.61
CA TRP A 149 45.07 -7.16 21.92
C TRP A 149 44.68 -5.69 22.04
N ALA A 150 45.57 -4.78 21.62
CA ALA A 150 45.33 -3.34 21.64
C ALA A 150 44.10 -2.95 20.80
N LEU A 151 43.96 -3.53 19.61
CA LEU A 151 42.86 -3.24 18.69
C LEU A 151 41.53 -3.95 19.01
N ASN A 152 41.54 -5.06 19.77
CA ASN A 152 40.31 -5.81 20.11
C ASN A 152 39.53 -5.21 21.29
N HIS A 153 40.16 -4.41 22.14
CA HIS A 153 39.53 -3.86 23.34
C HIS A 153 38.74 -2.56 23.06
N HIS A 154 37.57 -2.68 22.42
CA HIS A 154 36.54 -1.64 22.15
C HIS A 154 36.60 -0.81 20.86
N ILE A 155 37.75 -0.59 20.21
CA ILE A 155 37.83 0.32 19.04
C ILE A 155 37.10 -0.22 17.80
N VAL A 156 37.43 -1.43 17.35
CA VAL A 156 36.90 -1.97 16.08
C VAL A 156 35.43 -2.40 16.20
N VAL A 157 34.98 -2.71 17.42
CA VAL A 157 33.58 -3.05 17.67
C VAL A 157 32.67 -1.84 17.44
N GLN A 158 33.11 -0.62 17.79
CA GLN A 158 32.34 0.60 17.52
C GLN A 158 32.31 0.96 16.02
N LEU A 159 33.42 0.76 15.29
CA LEU A 159 33.49 1.00 13.84
C LEU A 159 32.56 0.08 13.02
N ARG A 160 32.30 -1.14 13.50
CA ARG A 160 31.33 -2.06 12.86
C ARG A 160 29.86 -1.69 13.13
N ILE A 161 29.58 -0.78 14.05
CA ILE A 161 28.23 -0.36 14.45
C ILE A 161 27.97 1.08 13.97
N ALA A 162 28.30 1.39 12.72
CA ALA A 162 27.62 2.51 12.06
C ALA A 162 26.14 2.12 11.97
N LYS A 163 25.29 2.76 12.79
CA LYS A 163 23.85 2.52 12.84
C LYS A 163 23.31 2.49 11.40
N PRO A 164 22.72 1.39 10.91
CA PRO A 164 22.13 1.37 9.58
C PRO A 164 21.13 2.54 9.52
N ALA A 165 21.13 3.28 8.40
CA ALA A 165 20.18 4.36 8.19
C ALA A 165 18.77 3.85 8.56
N PRO A 166 17.95 4.65 9.27
CA PRO A 166 16.59 4.22 9.58
C PRO A 166 15.93 3.74 8.28
N PRO A 167 15.26 2.58 8.27
CA PRO A 167 14.60 2.10 7.07
C PRO A 167 13.69 3.22 6.54
N PRO A 168 13.60 3.40 5.21
CA PRO A 168 12.71 4.40 4.65
C PRO A 168 11.30 4.21 5.24
N PRO A 169 10.56 5.29 5.54
CA PRO A 169 9.23 5.18 6.11
C PRO A 169 8.37 4.30 5.22
N SER A 170 7.66 3.34 5.81
CA SER A 170 6.76 2.46 5.06
C SER A 170 5.74 3.30 4.29
N PRO A 171 5.45 2.97 3.02
CA PRO A 171 4.47 3.71 2.25
C PRO A 171 3.09 3.61 2.90
N LEU A 172 2.35 4.73 2.90
CA LEU A 172 1.01 4.81 3.47
C LEU A 172 0.03 3.91 2.68
N PRO A 173 -0.90 3.21 3.36
CA PRO A 173 -1.89 2.40 2.69
C PRO A 173 -2.84 3.26 1.83
N PRO A 174 -3.29 2.76 0.67
CA PRO A 174 -4.26 3.48 -0.13
C PRO A 174 -5.65 3.51 0.52
N THR A 175 -6.45 4.50 0.14
CA THR A 175 -7.90 4.54 0.41
C THR A 175 -8.66 4.57 -0.90
N ALA A 176 -9.90 4.07 -0.89
CA ALA A 176 -10.80 4.04 -2.03
C ALA A 176 -12.18 4.50 -1.57
N ASP A 177 -12.78 5.44 -2.30
CA ASP A 177 -14.14 5.91 -2.09
C ASP A 177 -14.83 5.99 -3.44
N ILE A 178 -15.96 5.30 -3.61
CA ILE A 178 -16.78 5.33 -4.83
C ILE A 178 -18.26 5.56 -4.48
N THR A 179 -18.90 6.44 -5.24
CA THR A 179 -20.31 6.79 -5.05
C THR A 179 -21.03 6.87 -6.39
N VAL A 180 -22.31 6.55 -6.39
CA VAL A 180 -23.18 6.70 -7.57
C VAL A 180 -24.42 7.50 -7.18
N THR A 181 -24.69 8.58 -7.90
CA THR A 181 -25.77 9.52 -7.58
C THR A 181 -26.63 9.80 -8.82
N PRO A 182 -27.96 9.57 -8.76
CA PRO A 182 -28.67 8.87 -7.68
C PRO A 182 -28.30 7.37 -7.64
N SER A 183 -28.54 6.72 -6.49
CA SER A 183 -28.31 5.27 -6.31
C SER A 183 -29.44 4.40 -6.87
N GLN A 184 -30.52 5.02 -7.35
CA GLN A 184 -31.62 4.39 -8.04
C GLN A 184 -32.04 5.23 -9.25
N ILE A 185 -32.23 4.58 -10.39
CA ILE A 185 -32.67 5.20 -11.65
C ILE A 185 -33.76 4.38 -12.33
N LEU A 186 -34.51 4.98 -13.25
CA LEU A 186 -35.35 4.23 -14.17
C LEU A 186 -34.51 3.67 -15.32
N ARG A 187 -34.92 2.55 -15.91
CA ARG A 187 -34.26 2.01 -17.10
C ARG A 187 -34.26 3.07 -18.22
N GLY A 188 -33.08 3.35 -18.77
CA GLY A 188 -32.87 4.39 -19.78
C GLY A 188 -32.37 5.74 -19.22
N ASP A 189 -32.50 5.95 -17.91
CA ASP A 189 -31.88 7.09 -17.23
C ASP A 189 -30.39 6.85 -16.99
N CYS A 190 -29.71 7.89 -16.50
CA CYS A 190 -28.30 7.84 -16.19
C CYS A 190 -28.02 8.37 -14.79
N ALA A 191 -26.98 7.84 -14.16
CA ALA A 191 -26.42 8.32 -12.90
C ALA A 191 -24.99 8.83 -13.10
N MET A 192 -24.49 9.58 -12.12
CA MET A 192 -23.11 10.01 -12.04
C MET A 192 -22.34 9.13 -11.06
N LEU A 193 -21.39 8.36 -11.58
CA LEU A 193 -20.41 7.61 -10.80
C LEU A 193 -19.21 8.52 -10.49
N THR A 194 -18.84 8.65 -9.23
CA THR A 194 -17.72 9.50 -8.79
C THR A 194 -16.81 8.70 -7.86
N TRP A 195 -15.51 8.82 -8.05
CA TRP A 195 -14.53 8.09 -7.24
C TRP A 195 -13.33 8.95 -6.88
N GLN A 196 -12.72 8.63 -5.74
CA GLN A 196 -11.50 9.24 -5.26
C GLN A 196 -10.65 8.20 -4.51
N THR A 197 -9.34 8.31 -4.63
CA THR A 197 -8.38 7.48 -3.90
C THR A 197 -7.31 8.36 -3.27
N THR A 198 -6.68 7.87 -2.20
CA THR A 198 -5.46 8.47 -1.63
C THR A 198 -4.36 7.43 -1.56
N ASN A 199 -3.08 7.84 -1.65
CA ASN A 199 -1.89 6.98 -1.66
C ASN A 199 -1.91 5.81 -2.70
N ALA A 200 -2.80 5.87 -3.69
CA ALA A 200 -2.88 4.92 -4.78
C ALA A 200 -2.14 5.45 -6.02
N THR A 201 -1.45 4.56 -6.72
CA THR A 201 -0.81 4.82 -8.02
C THR A 201 -1.67 4.35 -9.18
N GLU A 202 -2.59 3.40 -8.92
CA GLU A 202 -3.46 2.80 -9.91
C GLU A 202 -4.87 2.65 -9.33
N ALA A 203 -5.89 2.85 -10.17
CA ALA A 203 -7.28 2.62 -9.83
C ALA A 203 -7.98 1.83 -10.94
N LEU A 204 -8.82 0.87 -10.55
CA LEU A 204 -9.62 0.04 -11.46
C LEU A 204 -11.10 0.13 -11.05
N ILE A 205 -12.02 0.32 -12.00
CA ILE A 205 -13.46 0.16 -11.76
C ILE A 205 -13.94 -1.05 -12.57
N ASN A 206 -14.47 -2.08 -11.92
CA ASN A 206 -14.88 -3.33 -12.57
C ASN A 206 -13.80 -3.92 -13.51
N ASN A 207 -12.55 -3.91 -13.04
CA ASN A 207 -11.33 -4.32 -13.76
C ASN A 207 -10.91 -3.42 -14.94
N GLU A 208 -11.55 -2.28 -15.17
CA GLU A 208 -11.14 -1.27 -16.16
C GLU A 208 -10.26 -0.21 -15.52
N ALA A 209 -9.11 0.12 -16.13
CA ALA A 209 -8.21 1.15 -15.62
C ALA A 209 -8.81 2.56 -15.73
N VAL A 210 -8.78 3.29 -14.62
CA VAL A 210 -9.27 4.67 -14.51
C VAL A 210 -8.22 5.55 -13.82
N SER A 211 -8.41 6.87 -13.89
CA SER A 211 -7.63 7.82 -13.08
C SER A 211 -7.86 7.59 -11.58
N THR A 212 -6.92 8.01 -10.73
CA THR A 212 -7.00 7.86 -9.27
C THR A 212 -8.14 8.67 -8.63
N SER A 213 -8.71 9.63 -9.35
CA SER A 213 -9.98 10.27 -9.05
C SER A 213 -10.69 10.66 -10.35
N GLY A 214 -12.01 10.76 -10.31
CA GLY A 214 -12.78 11.14 -11.48
C GLY A 214 -14.29 11.01 -11.29
N SER A 215 -15.01 11.36 -12.35
CA SER A 215 -16.45 11.19 -12.44
C SER A 215 -16.84 10.76 -13.84
N ARG A 216 -17.83 9.86 -13.95
CA ARG A 216 -18.30 9.27 -15.21
C ARG A 216 -19.81 9.15 -15.19
N LYS A 217 -20.46 9.63 -16.25
CA LYS A 217 -21.89 9.37 -16.49
C LYS A 217 -22.07 7.90 -16.90
N VAL A 218 -22.98 7.19 -16.25
CA VAL A 218 -23.29 5.78 -16.51
C VAL A 218 -24.79 5.61 -16.72
N CYS A 219 -25.20 4.82 -17.72
CA CYS A 219 -26.61 4.59 -18.07
C CYS A 219 -26.89 3.08 -18.17
N PRO A 220 -26.79 2.31 -17.07
CA PRO A 220 -26.99 0.87 -17.12
C PRO A 220 -28.47 0.51 -17.33
N GLU A 221 -28.72 -0.60 -18.03
CA GLU A 221 -30.07 -1.13 -18.28
C GLU A 221 -30.55 -2.12 -17.19
N GLU A 222 -29.61 -2.57 -16.37
CA GLU A 222 -29.78 -3.55 -15.30
C GLU A 222 -29.05 -3.12 -14.03
N ASN A 223 -29.41 -3.73 -12.89
CA ASN A 223 -28.75 -3.50 -11.62
C ASN A 223 -27.24 -3.72 -11.76
N THR A 224 -26.47 -2.71 -11.38
CA THR A 224 -25.02 -2.71 -11.57
C THR A 224 -24.32 -2.44 -10.25
N ASN A 225 -23.31 -3.26 -9.93
CA ASN A 225 -22.36 -2.99 -8.85
C ASN A 225 -21.05 -2.45 -9.44
N TYR A 226 -20.58 -1.31 -8.94
CA TYR A 226 -19.30 -0.73 -9.32
C TYR A 226 -18.28 -0.98 -8.21
N LEU A 227 -17.33 -1.87 -8.47
CA LEU A 227 -16.21 -2.16 -7.60
C LEU A 227 -15.02 -1.28 -7.98
N LEU A 228 -14.62 -0.38 -7.09
CA LEU A 228 -13.37 0.36 -7.18
C LEU A 228 -12.25 -0.42 -6.48
N VAL A 229 -11.11 -0.57 -7.13
CA VAL A 229 -9.89 -1.14 -6.56
C VAL A 229 -8.75 -0.14 -6.71
N ALA A 230 -8.17 0.28 -5.59
CA ALA A 230 -7.04 1.21 -5.54
C ALA A 230 -5.78 0.45 -5.12
N ASN A 231 -4.73 0.49 -5.95
CA ASN A 231 -3.43 -0.12 -5.67
C ASN A 231 -2.36 0.95 -5.49
N GLY A 232 -1.49 0.79 -4.50
CA GLY A 232 -0.37 1.68 -4.26
C GLY A 232 0.78 0.98 -3.54
N PRO A 233 1.92 1.66 -3.32
CA PRO A 233 3.07 1.08 -2.66
C PRO A 233 2.78 0.57 -1.23
N GLY A 234 1.77 1.13 -0.56
CA GLY A 234 1.31 0.72 0.78
C GLY A 234 0.27 -0.40 0.80
N GLY A 235 -0.09 -0.99 -0.34
CA GLY A 235 -1.01 -2.13 -0.44
C GLY A 235 -2.18 -1.88 -1.38
N ARG A 236 -3.36 -2.40 -1.01
CA ARG A 236 -4.59 -2.35 -1.81
C ARG A 236 -5.78 -1.96 -0.92
N ALA A 237 -6.68 -1.17 -1.47
CA ALA A 237 -7.99 -0.86 -0.89
C ALA A 237 -9.08 -1.03 -1.95
N ASP A 238 -10.32 -1.24 -1.51
CA ASP A 238 -11.48 -1.36 -2.38
C ASP A 238 -12.72 -0.75 -1.74
N ASP A 239 -13.66 -0.32 -2.59
CA ASP A 239 -14.97 0.19 -2.19
C ASP A 239 -15.99 -0.11 -3.30
N GLN A 240 -17.29 -0.09 -2.96
CA GLN A 240 -18.36 -0.49 -3.87
C GLN A 240 -19.54 0.48 -3.85
N ALA A 241 -20.06 0.77 -5.05
CA ALA A 241 -21.29 1.54 -5.23
C ALA A 241 -22.32 0.73 -6.01
N ASN A 242 -23.49 0.49 -5.40
CA ASN A 242 -24.59 -0.21 -6.02
C ASN A 242 -25.56 0.77 -6.68
N LEU A 243 -25.91 0.52 -7.94
CA LEU A 243 -26.93 1.26 -8.68
C LEU A 243 -28.10 0.33 -9.02
N ILE A 244 -29.28 0.68 -8.50
CA ILE A 244 -30.51 -0.06 -8.74
C ILE A 244 -31.21 0.55 -9.96
N VAL A 245 -31.52 -0.29 -10.94
CA VAL A 245 -32.29 0.10 -12.13
C VAL A 245 -33.70 -0.45 -11.99
N THR A 246 -34.67 0.44 -11.92
CA THR A 246 -36.08 0.09 -11.85
C THR A 246 -36.78 0.29 -13.19
N LEU A 247 -37.76 -0.56 -13.50
CA LEU A 247 -38.65 -0.31 -14.62
C LEU A 247 -39.70 0.74 -14.23
N PRO A 248 -40.09 1.65 -15.14
CA PRO A 248 -41.23 2.51 -14.90
C PRO A 248 -42.49 1.67 -14.58
N PRO A 249 -43.43 2.20 -13.77
CA PRO A 249 -44.70 1.54 -13.54
C PRO A 249 -45.40 1.22 -14.87
N PRO A 250 -46.04 0.05 -15.00
CA PRO A 250 -46.72 -0.30 -16.24
C PRO A 250 -47.86 0.68 -16.49
N HIS A 251 -48.05 1.07 -17.75
CA HIS A 251 -49.17 1.90 -18.13
C HIS A 251 -50.50 1.15 -17.97
N HIS A 252 -51.49 1.81 -17.35
CA HIS A 252 -52.84 1.29 -17.17
C HIS A 252 -53.87 2.33 -17.63
N PHE A 253 -54.69 1.98 -18.63
CA PHE A 253 -55.78 2.81 -19.13
C PHE A 253 -57.13 2.10 -19.01
N ARG A 254 -58.21 2.89 -19.08
CA ARG A 254 -59.58 2.38 -19.05
C ARG A 254 -60.49 3.19 -19.97
N ILE A 255 -61.38 2.49 -20.67
CA ILE A 255 -62.52 3.08 -21.38
C ILE A 255 -63.82 2.39 -20.95
N HIS A 256 -64.95 3.05 -21.15
CA HIS A 256 -66.27 2.53 -20.78
C HIS A 256 -67.13 2.26 -22.01
N PHE A 257 -68.17 1.44 -21.82
CA PHE A 257 -69.14 1.06 -22.86
C PHE A 257 -70.57 1.28 -22.40
N ASP A 258 -71.45 1.51 -23.38
CA ASP A 258 -72.89 1.55 -23.14
C ASP A 258 -73.45 0.15 -22.87
N PHE A 259 -74.67 0.10 -22.36
CA PHE A 259 -75.32 -1.15 -21.99
C PHE A 259 -75.53 -2.02 -23.22
N ASP A 260 -75.15 -3.29 -23.11
CA ASP A 260 -75.22 -4.27 -24.20
C ASP A 260 -74.42 -3.91 -25.48
N GLU A 261 -73.52 -2.93 -25.37
CA GLU A 261 -72.77 -2.42 -26.51
C GLU A 261 -71.26 -2.65 -26.37
N TRP A 262 -70.58 -2.65 -27.52
CA TRP A 262 -69.13 -2.72 -27.67
C TRP A 262 -68.57 -1.65 -28.62
N ALA A 263 -69.40 -0.69 -29.03
CA ALA A 263 -68.94 0.45 -29.82
C ALA A 263 -68.04 1.36 -28.98
N ILE A 264 -66.94 1.85 -29.56
CA ILE A 264 -66.08 2.82 -28.89
C ILE A 264 -66.81 4.16 -28.80
N ARG A 265 -67.03 4.62 -27.57
CA ARG A 265 -67.70 5.90 -27.31
C ARG A 265 -66.82 7.09 -27.66
N ASN A 266 -67.45 8.24 -27.94
CA ASN A 266 -66.74 9.48 -28.28
C ASN A 266 -65.84 10.00 -27.14
N ASP A 267 -66.21 9.75 -25.88
CA ASP A 267 -65.42 10.14 -24.71
C ASP A 267 -64.17 9.27 -24.51
N ALA A 268 -64.13 8.07 -25.08
CA ALA A 268 -62.98 7.19 -25.04
C ALA A 268 -61.86 7.60 -26.03
N LEU A 269 -62.17 8.43 -27.03
CA LEU A 269 -61.27 8.72 -28.16
C LEU A 269 -59.94 9.37 -27.73
N ASP A 270 -59.96 10.25 -26.72
CA ASP A 270 -58.74 10.86 -26.20
C ASP A 270 -57.81 9.81 -25.54
N THR A 271 -58.40 8.87 -24.79
CA THR A 271 -57.65 7.76 -24.19
C THR A 271 -57.08 6.84 -25.26
N MET A 272 -57.87 6.51 -26.29
CA MET A 272 -57.40 5.72 -27.43
C MET A 272 -56.22 6.40 -28.15
N SER A 273 -56.30 7.72 -28.39
CA SER A 273 -55.23 8.49 -29.01
C SER A 273 -53.93 8.51 -28.17
N LYS A 274 -54.05 8.62 -26.84
CA LYS A 274 -52.91 8.55 -25.92
C LYS A 274 -52.21 7.20 -25.97
N ILE A 275 -52.98 6.10 -25.91
CA ILE A 275 -52.43 4.75 -26.02
C ILE A 275 -51.70 4.57 -27.37
N ALA A 276 -52.32 5.00 -28.47
CA ALA A 276 -51.71 4.89 -29.79
C ALA A 276 -50.41 5.69 -29.90
N THR A 277 -50.35 6.88 -29.31
CA THR A 277 -49.12 7.69 -29.26
C THR A 277 -48.01 6.97 -28.50
N LEU A 278 -48.31 6.44 -27.31
CA LEU A 278 -47.33 5.69 -26.50
C LEU A 278 -46.84 4.44 -27.22
N MET A 279 -47.72 3.65 -27.82
CA MET A 279 -47.32 2.44 -28.54
C MET A 279 -46.48 2.74 -29.79
N ARG A 280 -46.60 3.93 -30.40
CA ARG A 280 -45.70 4.37 -31.48
C ARG A 280 -44.35 4.83 -30.95
N GLU A 281 -44.32 5.48 -29.80
CA GLU A 281 -43.09 5.92 -29.13
C GLU A 281 -42.26 4.73 -28.63
N TYR A 282 -42.92 3.65 -28.20
CA TYR A 282 -42.30 2.42 -27.72
C TYR A 282 -42.69 1.23 -28.61
N PRO A 283 -41.94 0.92 -29.69
CA PRO A 283 -42.28 -0.14 -30.65
C PRO A 283 -42.41 -1.54 -30.05
N GLU A 284 -41.69 -1.81 -28.96
CA GLU A 284 -41.70 -3.11 -28.25
C GLU A 284 -42.87 -3.24 -27.26
N MET A 285 -43.58 -2.15 -26.94
CA MET A 285 -44.66 -2.16 -25.96
C MET A 285 -45.80 -3.09 -26.43
N GLN A 286 -46.21 -4.02 -25.58
CA GLN A 286 -47.35 -4.90 -25.82
C GLN A 286 -48.45 -4.59 -24.81
N MET A 287 -49.71 -4.70 -25.22
CA MET A 287 -50.85 -4.39 -24.38
C MET A 287 -51.77 -5.60 -24.25
N THR A 288 -52.22 -5.88 -23.03
CA THR A 288 -53.38 -6.76 -22.78
C THR A 288 -54.62 -5.88 -22.69
N VAL A 289 -55.65 -6.23 -23.45
CA VAL A 289 -56.97 -5.59 -23.42
C VAL A 289 -57.94 -6.56 -22.79
N GLU A 290 -58.42 -6.21 -21.60
CA GLU A 290 -59.41 -6.99 -20.87
C GLU A 290 -60.80 -6.38 -21.03
N GLY A 291 -61.73 -7.15 -21.59
CA GLY A 291 -63.13 -6.75 -21.70
C GLY A 291 -63.95 -7.22 -20.51
N HIS A 292 -64.63 -6.28 -19.86
CA HIS A 292 -65.45 -6.51 -18.67
C HIS A 292 -66.90 -6.11 -18.93
N THR A 293 -67.84 -6.75 -18.24
CA THR A 293 -69.27 -6.49 -18.30
C THR A 293 -69.84 -6.13 -16.93
N ASP A 294 -71.10 -5.68 -16.94
CA ASP A 294 -71.89 -5.68 -15.72
C ASP A 294 -72.53 -7.05 -15.48
N ALA A 295 -73.21 -7.21 -14.34
CA ALA A 295 -73.80 -8.48 -13.93
C ALA A 295 -75.19 -8.78 -14.55
N LYS A 296 -75.54 -8.16 -15.69
CA LYS A 296 -76.80 -8.48 -16.39
C LYS A 296 -76.52 -9.47 -17.50
N GLY A 297 -77.25 -10.58 -17.50
CA GLY A 297 -77.11 -11.63 -18.51
C GLY A 297 -76.61 -12.92 -17.85
N THR A 298 -76.31 -13.91 -18.69
CA THR A 298 -75.62 -15.13 -18.25
C THR A 298 -74.12 -14.95 -18.32
N ASP A 299 -73.36 -15.72 -17.54
CA ASP A 299 -71.89 -15.70 -17.56
C ASP A 299 -71.34 -15.90 -18.99
N ASP A 300 -71.87 -16.86 -19.75
CA ASP A 300 -71.46 -17.13 -21.14
C ASP A 300 -71.73 -15.94 -22.07
N TYR A 301 -72.86 -15.26 -21.87
CA TYR A 301 -73.20 -14.06 -22.62
C TYR A 301 -72.21 -12.95 -22.33
N ASN A 302 -71.95 -12.72 -21.04
CA ASN A 302 -71.04 -11.69 -20.57
C ASN A 302 -69.59 -11.97 -20.97
N MET A 303 -69.18 -13.23 -20.99
CA MET A 303 -67.90 -13.64 -21.52
C MET A 303 -67.78 -13.30 -23.01
N SER A 304 -68.81 -13.59 -23.81
CA SER A 304 -68.85 -13.26 -25.23
C SER A 304 -68.87 -11.75 -25.48
N LEU A 305 -69.61 -10.99 -24.67
CA LEU A 305 -69.70 -9.53 -24.78
C LEU A 305 -68.38 -8.86 -24.39
N GLY A 306 -67.71 -9.33 -23.34
CA GLY A 306 -66.37 -8.86 -22.98
C GLY A 306 -65.36 -9.12 -24.10
N GLU A 307 -65.40 -10.28 -24.75
CA GLU A 307 -64.52 -10.57 -25.89
C GLU A 307 -64.77 -9.61 -27.06
N ARG A 308 -66.04 -9.33 -27.38
CA ARG A 308 -66.40 -8.33 -28.41
C ARG A 308 -65.89 -6.93 -28.07
N ARG A 309 -65.91 -6.54 -26.79
CA ARG A 309 -65.35 -5.25 -26.33
C ARG A 309 -63.85 -5.18 -26.47
N ALA A 310 -63.13 -6.23 -26.08
CA ALA A 310 -61.68 -6.28 -26.28
C ALA A 310 -61.33 -6.26 -27.77
N LYS A 311 -62.08 -6.99 -28.60
CA LYS A 311 -61.89 -7.01 -30.05
C LYS A 311 -62.21 -5.67 -30.72
N SER A 312 -63.28 -4.98 -30.32
CA SER A 312 -63.65 -3.69 -30.92
C SER A 312 -62.59 -2.62 -30.69
N VAL A 313 -61.94 -2.66 -29.52
CA VAL A 313 -60.78 -1.84 -29.19
C VAL A 313 -59.61 -2.12 -30.15
N LEU A 314 -59.25 -3.39 -30.35
CA LEU A 314 -58.19 -3.77 -31.29
C LEU A 314 -58.53 -3.31 -32.70
N ASP A 315 -59.73 -3.64 -33.19
CA ASP A 315 -60.21 -3.26 -34.53
C ASP A 315 -60.14 -1.74 -34.72
N TYR A 316 -60.47 -0.96 -33.69
CA TYR A 316 -60.35 0.49 -33.70
C TYR A 316 -58.90 0.94 -33.86
N PHE A 317 -57.96 0.34 -33.13
CA PHE A 317 -56.53 0.63 -33.27
C PHE A 317 -55.98 0.30 -34.65
N LEU A 318 -56.38 -0.84 -35.22
CA LEU A 318 -55.99 -1.25 -36.56
C LEU A 318 -56.51 -0.26 -37.61
N ALA A 319 -57.79 0.09 -37.53
CA ALA A 319 -58.45 0.93 -38.53
C ALA A 319 -58.01 2.40 -38.49
N HIS A 320 -57.81 2.98 -37.30
CA HIS A 320 -57.58 4.42 -37.13
C HIS A 320 -56.13 4.80 -36.86
N TYR A 321 -55.34 3.88 -36.29
CA TYR A 321 -53.97 4.17 -35.89
C TYR A 321 -52.91 3.29 -36.56
N GLY A 322 -53.32 2.21 -37.23
CA GLY A 322 -52.42 1.30 -37.97
C GLY A 322 -51.43 0.57 -37.07
N LEU A 323 -51.82 0.26 -35.82
CA LEU A 323 -50.97 -0.48 -34.89
C LEU A 323 -50.90 -1.97 -35.30
N ASP A 324 -49.80 -2.64 -34.98
CA ASP A 324 -49.64 -4.06 -35.30
C ASP A 324 -50.52 -4.93 -34.36
N PRO A 325 -51.40 -5.80 -34.90
CA PRO A 325 -52.27 -6.65 -34.07
C PRO A 325 -51.49 -7.61 -33.17
N SER A 326 -50.27 -8.01 -33.54
CA SER A 326 -49.43 -8.91 -32.74
C SER A 326 -49.02 -8.31 -31.39
N ARG A 327 -49.13 -6.98 -31.24
CA ARG A 327 -48.80 -6.26 -30.01
C ARG A 327 -49.94 -6.24 -28.99
N PHE A 328 -51.08 -6.87 -29.31
CA PHE A 328 -52.25 -6.93 -28.44
C PHE A 328 -52.58 -8.37 -28.04
N SER A 329 -52.91 -8.55 -26.76
CA SER A 329 -53.56 -9.77 -26.25
C SER A 329 -54.96 -9.42 -25.79
N LEU A 330 -55.96 -10.18 -26.22
CA LEU A 330 -57.36 -9.94 -25.87
C LEU A 330 -57.82 -10.97 -24.85
N ILE A 331 -58.39 -10.50 -23.75
CA ILE A 331 -58.96 -11.34 -22.70
C ILE A 331 -60.37 -10.85 -22.41
N SER A 332 -61.29 -11.76 -22.17
CA SER A 332 -62.59 -11.43 -21.62
C SER A 332 -62.66 -11.88 -20.17
N LYS A 333 -63.12 -10.98 -19.30
CA LYS A 333 -63.39 -11.25 -17.90
C LYS A 333 -64.89 -11.39 -17.63
N GLY A 334 -65.74 -11.07 -18.61
CA GLY A 334 -67.19 -11.02 -18.42
C GLY A 334 -67.55 -10.20 -17.19
N GLU A 335 -68.44 -10.74 -16.35
CA GLU A 335 -68.88 -10.11 -15.11
C GLU A 335 -68.06 -10.53 -13.87
N SER A 336 -67.03 -11.35 -14.04
CA SER A 336 -66.34 -12.02 -12.93
C SER A 336 -65.46 -11.11 -12.07
N GLU A 337 -65.01 -9.97 -12.61
CA GLU A 337 -64.12 -9.01 -11.93
C GLU A 337 -64.74 -7.59 -11.93
N PRO A 338 -65.81 -7.36 -11.15
CA PRO A 338 -66.42 -6.04 -11.03
C PRO A 338 -65.51 -5.09 -10.24
N LEU A 339 -65.32 -3.85 -10.72
CA LEU A 339 -64.63 -2.80 -9.97
C LEU A 339 -65.48 -2.26 -8.82
N VAL A 340 -66.78 -2.16 -9.07
CA VAL A 340 -67.76 -1.61 -8.16
C VAL A 340 -68.90 -2.59 -8.07
N SER A 341 -69.54 -2.70 -6.89
CA SER A 341 -70.69 -3.59 -6.74
C SER A 341 -71.80 -3.24 -7.73
N ASN A 342 -72.30 -4.27 -8.45
CA ASN A 342 -73.45 -4.16 -9.36
C ASN A 342 -74.78 -3.95 -8.61
N VAL A 343 -74.76 -4.08 -7.29
CA VAL A 343 -75.88 -3.84 -6.38
C VAL A 343 -75.51 -2.85 -5.27
N THR A 344 -76.48 -2.13 -4.75
CA THR A 344 -76.33 -1.26 -3.58
C THR A 344 -76.24 -2.09 -2.30
N ILE A 345 -75.92 -1.44 -1.17
CA ILE A 345 -75.77 -2.12 0.13
C ILE A 345 -77.04 -2.81 0.61
N ASP A 346 -78.22 -2.33 0.19
CA ASP A 346 -79.53 -2.93 0.44
C ASP A 346 -79.94 -3.98 -0.61
N GLY A 347 -79.00 -4.40 -1.48
CA GLY A 347 -79.19 -5.45 -2.48
C GLY A 347 -79.98 -5.02 -3.71
N LYS A 348 -80.28 -3.72 -3.87
CA LYS A 348 -80.98 -3.22 -5.06
C LYS A 348 -80.02 -3.05 -6.23
N ASP A 349 -80.59 -2.95 -7.42
CA ASP A 349 -79.89 -2.67 -8.66
C ASP A 349 -79.07 -1.36 -8.55
N ASN A 350 -77.78 -1.38 -8.91
CA ASN A 350 -76.90 -0.20 -8.93
C ASN A 350 -76.49 0.19 -10.37
N PRO A 351 -77.27 1.03 -11.08
CA PRO A 351 -76.99 1.41 -12.47
C PRO A 351 -75.63 2.08 -12.68
N GLU A 352 -75.19 2.91 -11.74
CA GLU A 352 -73.90 3.60 -11.81
C GLU A 352 -72.75 2.62 -11.70
N GLY A 353 -72.79 1.72 -10.71
CA GLY A 353 -71.78 0.67 -10.55
C GLY A 353 -71.68 -0.23 -11.78
N ARG A 354 -72.83 -0.59 -12.37
CA ARG A 354 -72.85 -1.33 -13.64
C ARG A 354 -72.19 -0.55 -14.77
N ALA A 355 -72.43 0.76 -14.86
CA ALA A 355 -71.78 1.60 -15.87
C ALA A 355 -70.26 1.64 -15.74
N TYR A 356 -69.74 1.68 -14.51
CA TYR A 356 -68.30 1.57 -14.26
C TYR A 356 -67.72 0.19 -14.62
N ASN A 357 -68.50 -0.89 -14.45
CA ASN A 357 -68.05 -2.24 -14.76
C ASN A 357 -68.03 -2.56 -16.25
N ARG A 358 -68.89 -1.91 -17.06
CA ARG A 358 -68.88 -2.00 -18.52
C ARG A 358 -67.67 -1.25 -19.09
N ARG A 359 -66.52 -1.92 -19.14
CA ARG A 359 -65.24 -1.30 -19.47
C ARG A 359 -64.32 -2.20 -20.26
N ALA A 360 -63.29 -1.60 -20.85
CA ALA A 360 -62.08 -2.30 -21.22
C ALA A 360 -60.90 -1.72 -20.44
N GLU A 361 -60.05 -2.59 -19.89
CA GLU A 361 -58.81 -2.22 -19.23
C GLU A 361 -57.62 -2.56 -20.12
N PHE A 362 -56.66 -1.65 -20.15
CA PHE A 362 -55.43 -1.77 -20.94
C PHE A 362 -54.28 -1.92 -19.98
N ILE A 363 -53.58 -3.03 -20.05
CA ILE A 363 -52.47 -3.35 -19.15
C ILE A 363 -51.22 -3.57 -20.00
N GLU A 364 -50.19 -2.76 -19.80
CA GLU A 364 -48.90 -2.97 -20.42
C GLU A 364 -48.28 -4.30 -19.97
N LYS A 365 -47.85 -5.09 -20.95
CA LYS A 365 -47.19 -6.38 -20.72
C LYS A 365 -45.67 -6.16 -20.60
N ARG A 366 -45.07 -6.76 -19.57
CA ARG A 366 -43.63 -6.71 -19.30
C ARG A 366 -42.88 -7.91 -19.86
#